data_AF-A0A7I8VEN6-F1
#
_entry.id   AF-A0A7I8VEN6-F1
#
_cell.length_a   1.000
_cell.length_b   1.000
_cell.length_c   1.000
_cell.angle_alpha   90.00
_cell.angle_beta   90.00
_cell.angle_gamma   90.00
#
_symmetry.space_group_name_H-M   'P 1'
#
loop_
_entity.id
_entity.type
_entity.pdbx_description
1 polymer ?
#
loop_
_entity_poly.entity_id
_entity_poly.type
_entity_poly.pdbx_seq_one_letter_code
_entity_poly.pdbx_strand_id
1 'polypeptide(L)'
;MYLIKRYGNYLVALYMSSKILYFVNVIAQLFMLNGFLGTDYHLYGFEIIRELFYGRDWTASRRFPRVTLCDFEIRQMGNFHRHTVQCVLPINLFNEKIYIFLWFWFVFVSTATAVSFLRWLVFIGMRYSRVRYIRRHLKVMDKIQRDNERERKLSYKFAETYLRQDGIFVLKLVGKNSTDLVVADIVAALWDNYKNKPIHGGRPADEYDDSASIT
;
A
#
# COMPACT_ATOMS: atom_id res chain seq x y z
N MET A 1 -16.15 -5.37 15.78
CA MET A 1 -15.16 -4.40 16.31
C MET A 1 -14.63 -4.75 17.71
N TYR A 2 -15.45 -5.26 18.64
CA TYR A 2 -15.02 -5.62 20.00
C TYR A 2 -14.01 -6.79 20.11
N LEU A 3 -14.02 -7.76 19.20
CA LEU A 3 -13.06 -8.87 19.18
C LEU A 3 -11.62 -8.41 18.86
N ILE A 4 -11.45 -7.31 18.14
CA ILE A 4 -10.13 -6.81 17.72
C ILE A 4 -9.37 -6.20 18.92
N LYS A 5 -10.08 -5.65 19.91
CA LYS A 5 -9.51 -4.97 21.08
C LYS A 5 -8.83 -5.92 22.07
N ARG A 6 -9.18 -7.21 22.10
CA ARG A 6 -8.58 -8.22 23.03
C ARG A 6 -7.30 -8.89 22.52
N TYR A 7 -6.98 -8.81 21.22
CA TYR A 7 -5.91 -9.62 20.63
C TYR A 7 -4.58 -8.88 20.38
N GLY A 8 -4.49 -7.56 20.61
CA GLY A 8 -3.27 -6.81 20.27
C GLY A 8 -2.96 -6.85 18.77
N ASN A 9 -4.02 -6.80 17.95
CA ASN A 9 -3.99 -6.74 16.49
C ASN A 9 -4.79 -5.54 15.93
N TYR A 10 -5.19 -4.58 16.79
CA TYR A 10 -6.10 -3.50 16.41
C TYR A 10 -5.42 -2.45 15.54
N LEU A 11 -4.24 -2.01 15.95
CA LEU A 11 -3.49 -0.99 15.23
C LEU A 11 -3.10 -1.50 13.84
N VAL A 12 -2.69 -2.77 13.78
CA VAL A 12 -2.34 -3.41 12.51
C VAL A 12 -3.55 -3.54 11.59
N ALA A 13 -4.71 -3.98 12.11
CA ALA A 13 -5.92 -4.10 11.32
C ALA A 13 -6.35 -2.73 10.75
N LEU A 14 -6.31 -1.68 11.56
CA LEU A 14 -6.67 -0.31 11.15
C LEU A 14 -5.70 0.24 10.11
N TYR A 15 -4.40 0.01 10.27
CA TYR A 15 -3.41 0.44 9.29
C TYR A 15 -3.56 -0.30 7.96
N MET A 16 -3.82 -1.61 8.00
CA MET A 16 -4.02 -2.42 6.81
C MET A 16 -5.31 -2.05 6.09
N SER A 17 -6.40 -1.78 6.81
CA SER A 17 -7.65 -1.32 6.19
C SER A 17 -7.47 0.04 5.52
N SER A 18 -6.72 0.98 6.11
CA SER A 18 -6.44 2.26 5.46
C SER A 18 -5.63 2.09 4.17
N LYS A 19 -4.62 1.21 4.16
CA LYS A 19 -3.84 0.90 2.96
C LYS A 19 -4.70 0.28 1.85
N ILE A 20 -5.64 -0.60 2.21
CA ILE A 20 -6.61 -1.16 1.26
C ILE A 20 -7.50 -0.05 0.69
N LEU A 21 -8.01 0.84 1.54
CA LEU A 21 -8.83 1.97 1.09
C LEU A 21 -8.08 2.87 0.10
N TYR A 22 -6.80 3.18 0.35
CA TYR A 22 -5.98 3.93 -0.60
C TYR A 22 -5.78 3.20 -1.93
N PHE A 23 -5.56 1.89 -1.89
CA PHE A 23 -5.40 1.07 -3.10
C PHE A 23 -6.70 0.97 -3.90
N VAL A 24 -7.83 0.77 -3.24
CA VAL A 24 -9.16 0.79 -3.88
C VAL A 24 -9.46 2.18 -4.44
N ASN A 25 -9.11 3.25 -3.73
CA ASN A 25 -9.33 4.62 -4.18
C ASN A 25 -8.59 4.92 -5.49
N VAL A 26 -7.30 4.59 -5.59
CA VAL A 26 -6.53 4.84 -6.82
C VAL A 26 -7.02 3.97 -7.99
N ILE A 27 -7.43 2.72 -7.73
CA ILE A 27 -8.05 1.86 -8.74
C ILE A 27 -9.37 2.45 -9.22
N ALA A 28 -10.24 2.88 -8.30
CA ALA A 28 -11.51 3.49 -8.64
C ALA A 28 -11.32 4.79 -9.45
N GLN A 29 -10.34 5.63 -9.10
CA GLN A 29 -9.99 6.83 -9.86
C GLN A 29 -9.52 6.48 -11.28
N LEU A 30 -8.72 5.42 -11.45
CA LEU A 30 -8.29 4.95 -12.76
C LEU A 30 -9.47 4.45 -13.61
N PHE A 31 -10.40 3.70 -13.02
CA PHE A 31 -11.62 3.27 -13.71
C PHE A 31 -12.55 4.44 -14.05
N MET A 32 -12.72 5.39 -13.14
CA MET A 32 -13.51 6.59 -13.37
C MET A 32 -12.92 7.44 -14.50
N LEU A 33 -11.58 7.55 -14.56
CA LEU A 33 -10.88 8.21 -15.67
C LEU A 33 -11.17 7.51 -17.00
N ASN A 34 -11.05 6.17 -17.07
CA ASN A 34 -11.36 5.43 -18.30
C ASN A 34 -12.83 5.58 -18.72
N GLY A 35 -13.76 5.58 -17.74
CA GLY A 35 -15.18 5.82 -17.99
C GLY A 35 -15.45 7.22 -18.52
N PHE A 36 -14.80 8.25 -17.95
CA PHE A 36 -14.92 9.63 -18.41
C PHE A 36 -14.40 9.82 -19.84
N LEU A 37 -13.31 9.14 -20.21
CA LEU A 37 -12.75 9.21 -21.56
C LEU A 37 -13.55 8.40 -22.60
N GLY A 38 -14.59 7.65 -22.18
CA GLY A 38 -15.45 6.87 -23.07
C GLY A 38 -14.71 5.70 -23.75
N THR A 39 -13.75 5.06 -23.08
CA THR A 39 -12.96 3.96 -23.65
C THR A 39 -13.59 2.59 -23.40
N ASP A 40 -13.65 1.74 -24.44
CA ASP A 40 -14.05 0.33 -24.34
C ASP A 40 -12.99 -0.51 -23.60
N TYR A 41 -13.01 -0.51 -22.26
CA TYR A 41 -12.23 -1.36 -21.32
C TYR A 41 -10.68 -1.38 -21.47
N HIS A 42 -10.13 -0.89 -22.58
CA HIS A 42 -8.72 -0.75 -22.84
C HIS A 42 -8.21 0.48 -22.10
N LEU A 43 -7.23 0.26 -21.23
CA LEU A 43 -6.56 1.31 -20.49
C LEU A 43 -5.96 2.33 -21.47
N TYR A 44 -6.52 3.54 -21.51
CA TYR A 44 -6.22 4.62 -22.45
C TYR A 44 -4.73 4.81 -22.74
N GLY A 45 -3.88 4.83 -21.70
CA GLY A 45 -2.44 5.03 -21.90
C GLY A 45 -1.70 3.87 -22.58
N PHE A 46 -2.18 2.63 -22.49
CA PHE A 46 -1.57 1.52 -23.23
C PHE A 46 -1.81 1.64 -24.74
N GLU A 47 -2.95 2.19 -25.15
CA GLU A 47 -3.23 2.49 -26.55
C GLU A 47 -2.28 3.58 -27.07
N ILE A 48 -2.06 4.65 -26.31
CA ILE A 48 -1.12 5.72 -26.66
C ILE A 48 0.33 5.19 -26.75
N ILE A 49 0.78 4.37 -25.80
CA ILE A 49 2.11 3.75 -25.85
C ILE A 49 2.23 2.88 -27.11
N ARG A 50 1.20 2.07 -27.39
CA ARG A 50 1.17 1.20 -28.57
C ARG A 50 1.29 2.02 -29.86
N GLU A 51 0.49 3.08 -30.01
CA GLU A 51 0.53 3.92 -31.21
C GLU A 51 1.87 4.65 -31.39
N LEU A 52 2.50 5.06 -30.30
CA LEU A 52 3.86 5.63 -30.33
C LEU A 52 4.89 4.60 -30.81
N PHE A 53 4.81 3.35 -30.34
CA PHE A 53 5.71 2.28 -30.79
C PHE A 53 5.53 1.93 -32.27
N TYR A 54 4.30 2.02 -32.80
CA TYR A 54 4.01 1.75 -34.22
C TYR A 54 4.18 2.98 -35.13
N GLY A 55 4.61 4.12 -34.60
CA GLY A 55 4.91 5.33 -35.39
C GLY A 55 3.69 5.95 -36.08
N ARG A 56 2.47 5.74 -35.55
CA ARG A 56 1.26 6.37 -36.08
C ARG A 56 1.06 7.76 -35.47
N ASP A 57 0.44 8.66 -36.25
CA ASP A 57 0.13 10.02 -35.80
C ASP A 57 -0.88 10.01 -34.62
N TRP A 58 -0.33 10.09 -33.41
CA TRP A 58 -1.05 10.18 -32.14
C TRP A 58 -1.80 11.53 -31.96
N THR A 59 -1.55 12.51 -32.84
CA THR A 59 -2.08 13.86 -32.74
C THR A 59 -3.54 14.02 -33.16
N ALA A 60 -4.14 13.02 -33.84
CA ALA A 60 -5.52 13.04 -34.28
C ALA A 60 -6.37 12.04 -33.49
N SER A 61 -6.38 12.18 -32.15
CA SER A 61 -7.23 11.32 -31.32
C SER A 61 -8.71 11.61 -31.59
N ARG A 62 -9.45 10.60 -32.07
CA ARG A 62 -10.91 10.70 -32.31
C ARG A 62 -11.72 11.07 -31.07
N ARG A 63 -11.16 10.85 -29.87
CA ARG A 63 -11.80 11.14 -28.57
C ARG A 63 -11.82 12.61 -28.21
N PHE A 64 -10.81 13.36 -28.65
CA PHE A 64 -10.69 14.78 -28.36
C PHE A 64 -10.68 15.60 -29.67
N PRO A 65 -11.84 15.74 -30.36
CA PRO A 65 -11.92 16.53 -31.59
C PRO A 65 -11.56 17.99 -31.33
N ARG A 66 -10.62 18.50 -32.11
CA ARG A 66 -10.20 19.91 -32.07
C ARG A 66 -11.06 20.80 -32.98
N VAL A 67 -11.82 20.17 -33.88
CA VAL A 67 -12.72 20.80 -34.84
C VAL A 67 -14.02 20.01 -34.86
N THR A 68 -15.16 20.68 -34.76
CA THR A 68 -16.50 20.07 -34.81
C THR A 68 -17.42 20.87 -35.73
N LEU A 69 -18.49 20.25 -36.22
CA LEU A 69 -19.57 20.95 -36.92
C LEU A 69 -20.66 21.31 -35.91
N CYS A 70 -21.11 22.56 -35.92
CA CYS A 70 -22.23 23.02 -35.10
C CYS A 70 -23.38 23.45 -35.99
N ASP A 71 -24.55 22.89 -35.71
CA ASP A 71 -25.80 23.26 -36.38
C ASP A 71 -26.51 24.35 -35.59
N PHE A 72 -26.88 25.43 -36.26
CA PHE A 72 -27.66 26.52 -35.71
C PHE A 72 -28.97 26.64 -36.47
N GLU A 73 -30.07 26.77 -35.72
CA GLU A 73 -31.40 27.01 -36.27
C GLU A 73 -31.75 28.49 -36.14
N ILE A 74 -31.95 29.18 -37.26
CA ILE A 74 -32.33 30.59 -37.31
C ILE A 74 -33.74 30.66 -37.89
N ARG A 75 -34.62 31.44 -37.25
CA ARG A 75 -35.96 31.73 -37.80
C ARG A 75 -35.90 32.92 -38.75
N GLN A 76 -36.31 32.71 -39.99
CA GLN A 76 -36.55 33.77 -40.97
C GLN A 76 -37.94 33.61 -41.58
N MET A 77 -38.72 34.71 -41.63
CA MET A 77 -40.05 34.75 -42.26
C MET A 77 -41.02 33.65 -41.79
N GLY A 78 -40.96 33.26 -40.51
CA GLY A 78 -41.84 32.23 -39.94
C GLY A 78 -41.37 30.78 -40.16
N ASN A 79 -40.33 30.56 -40.97
CA ASN A 79 -39.72 29.25 -41.19
C ASN A 79 -38.37 29.09 -40.46
N PHE A 80 -38.05 27.86 -40.08
CA PHE A 80 -36.76 27.51 -39.48
C PHE A 80 -35.75 27.12 -40.56
N HIS A 81 -34.60 27.77 -40.59
CA HIS A 81 -33.47 27.46 -41.46
C HIS A 81 -32.30 26.93 -40.65
N ARG A 82 -31.78 25.76 -41.04
CA ARG A 82 -30.60 25.13 -40.43
C ARG A 82 -29.34 25.54 -41.16
N HIS A 83 -28.35 26.01 -40.42
CA HIS A 83 -27.01 26.33 -40.92
C HIS A 83 -25.95 25.52 -40.15
N THR A 84 -25.04 24.89 -40.88
CA THR A 84 -23.92 24.14 -40.30
C THR A 84 -22.63 24.95 -40.47
N VAL A 85 -21.90 25.18 -39.38
CA VAL A 85 -20.59 25.88 -39.40
C VAL A 85 -19.51 25.06 -38.73
N GLN A 86 -18.25 25.34 -39.08
CA GLN A 86 -17.09 24.69 -38.47
C GLN A 86 -16.65 25.46 -37.22
N CYS A 87 -16.66 24.79 -36.08
CA CYS A 87 -16.20 25.29 -34.79
C CYS A 87 -14.84 24.70 -34.42
N VAL A 88 -14.00 25.49 -33.77
CA VAL A 88 -12.70 25.05 -33.23
C VAL A 88 -12.79 24.98 -31.71
N LEU A 89 -12.37 23.87 -31.12
CA LEU A 89 -12.41 23.62 -29.68
C LEU A 89 -10.98 23.54 -29.12
N PRO A 90 -10.33 24.69 -28.87
CA PRO A 90 -8.95 24.71 -28.37
C PRO A 90 -8.83 24.08 -26.97
N ILE A 91 -9.90 24.11 -26.16
CA ILE A 91 -9.93 23.46 -24.84
C ILE A 91 -9.63 21.96 -24.91
N ASN A 92 -10.01 21.31 -26.00
CA ASN A 92 -9.87 19.87 -26.14
C ASN A 92 -8.40 19.44 -26.32
N LEU A 93 -7.58 20.32 -26.90
CA LEU A 93 -6.14 20.13 -26.99
C LEU A 93 -5.50 20.10 -25.59
N PHE A 94 -5.95 20.97 -24.68
CA PHE A 94 -5.44 20.99 -23.31
C PHE A 94 -5.86 19.75 -22.53
N ASN A 95 -7.14 19.38 -22.64
CA ASN A 95 -7.69 18.18 -22.02
C ASN A 95 -6.92 16.93 -22.45
N GLU A 96 -6.66 16.77 -23.75
CA GLU A 96 -5.87 15.67 -24.30
C GLU A 96 -4.52 15.52 -23.57
N LYS A 97 -3.76 16.61 -23.37
CA LYS A 97 -2.44 16.52 -22.72
C LYS A 97 -2.55 16.28 -21.22
N ILE A 98 -3.49 16.93 -20.54
CA ILE A 98 -3.70 16.78 -19.10
C ILE A 98 -4.13 15.35 -18.76
N TYR A 99 -5.06 14.76 -19.52
CA TYR A 99 -5.52 13.40 -19.26
C TYR A 99 -4.46 12.34 -19.54
N ILE A 100 -3.60 12.53 -20.54
CA ILE A 100 -2.42 11.66 -20.74
C ILE A 100 -1.50 11.74 -19.51
N PHE A 101 -1.16 12.95 -19.06
CA PHE A 101 -0.31 13.13 -17.89
C PHE A 101 -0.93 12.51 -16.62
N LEU A 102 -2.21 12.76 -16.37
CA LEU A 102 -2.95 12.20 -15.23
C LEU A 102 -3.01 10.67 -15.27
N TRP A 103 -3.17 10.08 -16.46
CA TRP A 103 -3.19 8.62 -16.59
C TRP A 103 -1.85 8.01 -16.17
N PHE A 104 -0.73 8.53 -16.67
CA PHE A 104 0.61 8.06 -16.27
C PHE A 104 0.87 8.28 -14.77
N TRP A 105 0.42 9.42 -14.25
CA TRP A 105 0.49 9.73 -12.83
C TRP A 105 -0.29 8.71 -11.98
N PHE A 106 -1.53 8.40 -12.33
CA PHE A 106 -2.33 7.42 -11.60
C PHE A 106 -1.74 6.00 -11.68
N VAL A 107 -1.15 5.60 -12.81
CA VAL A 107 -0.43 4.32 -12.93
C VAL A 107 0.77 4.28 -11.99
N PHE A 108 1.55 5.36 -11.93
CA PHE A 108 2.67 5.49 -11.00
C PHE A 108 2.20 5.41 -9.54
N VAL A 109 1.20 6.20 -9.15
CA VAL A 109 0.64 6.20 -7.79
C VAL A 109 0.04 4.83 -7.43
N SER A 110 -0.64 4.18 -8.38
CA SER A 110 -1.20 2.83 -8.21
C SER A 110 -0.11 1.81 -7.94
N THR A 111 0.96 1.82 -8.72
CA THR A 111 2.10 0.91 -8.56
C THR A 111 2.84 1.17 -7.24
N ALA A 112 3.11 2.43 -6.89
CA ALA A 112 3.74 2.78 -5.63
C ALA A 112 2.88 2.34 -4.41
N THR A 113 1.56 2.53 -4.51
CA THR A 113 0.61 2.10 -3.47
C THR A 113 0.55 0.59 -3.36
N ALA A 114 0.51 -0.13 -4.48
CA ALA A 114 0.55 -1.59 -4.54
C ALA A 114 1.81 -2.16 -3.89
N VAL A 115 2.99 -1.65 -4.27
CA VAL A 115 4.28 -2.06 -3.69
C VAL A 115 4.30 -1.77 -2.19
N SER A 116 3.83 -0.59 -1.76
CA SER A 116 3.74 -0.28 -0.33
C SER A 116 2.82 -1.25 0.40
N PHE A 117 1.66 -1.58 -0.17
CA PHE A 117 0.69 -2.49 0.44
C PHE A 117 1.24 -3.91 0.53
N LEU A 118 1.78 -4.46 -0.57
CA LEU A 118 2.36 -5.80 -0.61
C LEU A 118 3.52 -5.97 0.37
N ARG A 119 4.41 -4.97 0.48
CA ARG A 119 5.52 -5.01 1.45
C ARG A 119 5.03 -5.10 2.89
N TRP A 120 3.96 -4.37 3.24
CA TRP A 120 3.36 -4.45 4.57
C TRP A 120 2.60 -5.76 4.78
N LEU A 121 1.87 -6.23 3.77
CA LEU A 121 1.15 -7.50 3.80
C LEU A 121 2.11 -8.67 4.08
N VAL A 122 3.24 -8.75 3.37
CA VAL A 122 4.26 -9.78 3.58
C VAL A 122 4.89 -9.64 4.97
N PHE A 123 5.23 -8.44 5.41
CA PHE A 123 5.82 -8.22 6.74
C PHE A 123 4.89 -8.65 7.88
N ILE A 124 3.61 -8.30 7.79
CA ILE A 124 2.62 -8.56 8.85
C ILE A 124 2.16 -10.02 8.82
N GLY A 125 1.91 -10.57 7.63
CA GLY A 125 1.41 -11.93 7.44
C GLY A 125 2.47 -13.00 7.76
N MET A 126 3.74 -12.72 7.48
CA MET A 126 4.81 -13.69 7.69
C MET A 126 5.44 -13.54 9.08
N ARG A 127 5.11 -14.46 10.00
CA ARG A 127 5.67 -14.47 11.37
C ARG A 127 7.19 -14.45 11.39
N TYR A 128 7.82 -15.20 10.48
CA TYR A 128 9.27 -15.25 10.33
C TYR A 128 9.89 -13.86 10.11
N SER A 129 9.28 -13.03 9.26
CA SER A 129 9.75 -11.67 8.98
C SER A 129 9.72 -10.77 10.22
N ARG A 130 8.68 -10.89 11.04
CA ARG A 130 8.52 -10.14 12.30
C ARG A 130 9.57 -10.51 13.32
N VAL A 131 9.76 -11.81 13.55
CA VAL A 131 10.78 -12.31 14.49
C VAL A 131 12.19 -11.97 13.98
N ARG A 132 12.45 -12.11 12.67
CA ARG A 132 13.72 -11.73 12.06
C ARG A 132 14.02 -10.24 12.24
N TYR A 133 13.01 -9.39 12.14
CA TYR A 133 13.15 -7.94 12.35
C TYR A 133 13.61 -7.63 13.78
N ILE A 134 12.95 -8.18 14.80
CA ILE A 134 13.34 -7.97 16.21
C ILE A 134 14.72 -8.57 16.51
N ARG A 135 14.99 -9.79 16.03
CA ARG A 135 16.30 -10.43 16.20
C ARG A 135 17.44 -9.63 15.58
N ARG A 136 17.21 -8.94 14.46
CA ARG A 136 18.23 -8.08 13.85
C ARG A 136 18.60 -6.94 14.80
N HIS A 137 17.63 -6.28 15.41
CA HIS A 137 17.87 -5.16 16.34
C HIS A 137 18.56 -5.61 17.62
N LEU A 138 18.14 -6.76 18.19
CA LEU A 138 18.79 -7.32 19.38
C LEU A 138 20.24 -7.73 19.15
N LYS A 139 20.58 -8.20 17.93
CA LYS A 139 21.96 -8.53 17.55
C LYS A 139 22.84 -7.28 17.41
N VAL A 140 22.29 -6.17 16.90
CA VAL A 140 23.06 -4.92 16.77
C VAL A 140 23.44 -4.37 18.15
N MET A 141 22.59 -4.59 19.16
CA MET A 141 22.83 -4.18 20.55
C MET A 141 23.55 -5.24 21.39
N ASP A 142 24.09 -6.30 20.77
CA ASP A 142 24.78 -7.42 21.42
C ASP A 142 24.00 -8.09 22.56
N LYS A 143 22.67 -8.09 22.48
CA LYS A 143 21.77 -8.67 23.51
C LYS A 143 21.51 -10.16 23.35
N ILE A 144 21.87 -10.73 22.19
CA ILE A 144 21.67 -12.15 21.83
C ILE A 144 22.88 -12.65 21.06
N GLN A 145 23.44 -13.77 21.50
CA GLN A 145 24.51 -14.47 20.80
C GLN A 145 23.97 -15.47 19.76
N ARG A 146 24.73 -15.70 18.69
CA ARG A 146 24.27 -16.45 17.51
C ARG A 146 24.09 -17.94 17.77
N ASP A 147 24.86 -18.51 18.69
CA ASP A 147 24.94 -19.95 18.95
C ASP A 147 24.11 -20.41 20.15
N ASN A 148 23.49 -19.49 20.89
CA ASN A 148 22.69 -19.86 22.06
C ASN A 148 21.24 -20.19 21.66
N GLU A 149 20.92 -21.48 21.54
CA GLU A 149 19.56 -21.94 21.22
C GLU A 149 18.51 -21.45 22.22
N ARG A 150 18.88 -21.32 23.50
CA ARG A 150 17.97 -20.84 24.56
C ARG A 150 17.54 -19.40 24.30
N GLU A 151 18.47 -18.51 23.94
CA GLU A 151 18.17 -17.13 23.58
C GLU A 151 17.39 -17.02 22.27
N ARG A 152 17.61 -17.95 21.33
CA ARG A 152 16.83 -18.04 20.10
C ARG A 152 15.36 -18.39 20.41
N LYS A 153 15.10 -19.35 21.29
CA LYS A 153 13.74 -19.70 21.75
C LYS A 153 13.12 -18.54 22.55
N LEU A 154 13.88 -17.89 23.43
CA LEU A 154 13.41 -16.77 24.24
C LEU A 154 13.05 -15.54 23.39
N SER A 155 13.86 -15.20 22.39
CA SER A 155 13.56 -14.08 21.46
C SER A 155 12.32 -14.30 20.63
N TYR A 156 12.00 -15.55 20.31
CA TYR A 156 10.74 -15.90 19.66
C TYR A 156 9.55 -15.66 20.61
N LYS A 157 9.62 -16.12 21.87
CA LYS A 157 8.60 -15.88 22.90
C LYS A 157 8.41 -14.38 23.18
N PHE A 158 9.50 -13.62 23.25
CA PHE A 158 9.45 -12.16 23.39
C PHE A 158 8.71 -11.49 22.23
N ALA A 159 9.04 -11.85 20.99
CA ALA A 159 8.39 -11.27 19.81
C ALA A 159 6.89 -11.62 19.73
N GLU A 160 6.51 -12.90 19.89
CA GLU A 160 5.13 -13.35 19.70
C GLU A 160 4.24 -13.11 20.93
N THR A 161 4.76 -13.28 22.15
CA THR A 161 3.94 -13.24 23.38
C THR A 161 4.00 -11.88 24.08
N TYR A 162 5.19 -11.29 24.21
CA TYR A 162 5.38 -10.02 24.93
C TYR A 162 5.07 -8.81 24.05
N LEU A 163 5.73 -8.67 22.89
CA LEU A 163 5.46 -7.56 21.96
C LEU A 163 4.16 -7.75 21.19
N ARG A 164 3.86 -8.99 20.81
CA ARG A 164 2.78 -9.34 19.90
C ARG A 164 2.89 -8.59 18.56
N GLN A 165 1.88 -8.75 17.72
CA GLN A 165 1.86 -8.19 16.38
C GLN A 165 1.79 -6.65 16.38
N ASP A 166 0.94 -6.05 17.23
CA ASP A 166 0.84 -4.59 17.33
C ASP A 166 2.14 -3.94 17.84
N GLY A 167 2.84 -4.55 18.81
CA GLY A 167 4.10 -4.00 19.33
C GLY A 167 5.22 -3.99 18.28
N ILE A 168 5.37 -5.10 17.55
CA ILE A 168 6.34 -5.18 16.43
C ILE A 168 5.96 -4.19 15.31
N PHE A 169 4.66 -4.02 15.05
CA PHE A 169 4.17 -3.06 14.08
C PHE A 169 4.49 -1.61 14.47
N VAL A 170 4.25 -1.23 15.73
CA VAL A 170 4.58 0.11 16.23
C VAL A 170 6.08 0.36 16.12
N LEU A 171 6.92 -0.58 16.52
CA LEU A 171 8.38 -0.46 16.36
C LEU A 171 8.80 -0.32 14.89
N LYS A 172 8.12 -1.02 13.98
CA LYS A 172 8.36 -0.87 12.53
C LYS A 172 7.95 0.50 12.03
N LEU A 173 6.89 1.08 12.58
CA LEU A 173 6.43 2.43 12.26
C LEU A 173 7.40 3.49 12.81
N VAL A 174 7.92 3.31 14.03
CA VAL A 174 8.97 4.16 14.61
C VAL A 174 10.21 4.12 13.73
N GLY A 175 10.68 2.95 13.31
CA GLY A 175 11.85 2.83 12.42
C GLY A 175 11.65 3.39 11.02
N LYS A 176 10.40 3.66 10.59
CA LYS A 176 10.14 4.38 9.33
C LYS A 176 10.17 5.90 9.49
N ASN A 177 9.90 6.41 10.69
CA ASN A 177 9.87 7.85 10.97
C ASN A 177 11.10 8.33 11.74
N SER A 178 11.98 7.42 12.14
CA SER A 178 13.21 7.66 12.89
C SER A 178 14.33 6.75 12.39
N THR A 179 15.45 6.71 13.10
CA THR A 179 16.61 5.87 12.76
C THR A 179 16.46 4.45 13.30
N ASP A 180 16.93 3.45 12.56
CA ASP A 180 16.97 2.04 13.01
C ASP A 180 17.72 1.86 14.34
N LEU A 181 18.69 2.74 14.67
CA LEU A 181 19.41 2.73 15.94
C LEU A 181 18.50 3.04 17.14
N VAL A 182 17.62 4.04 17.02
CA VAL A 182 16.66 4.40 18.06
C VAL A 182 15.72 3.23 18.33
N VAL A 183 15.29 2.53 17.29
CA VAL A 183 14.47 1.33 17.44
C VAL A 183 15.26 0.22 18.13
N ALA A 184 16.55 0.08 17.82
CA ALA A 184 17.40 -0.93 18.45
C ALA A 184 17.53 -0.69 19.96
N ASP A 185 17.73 0.56 20.39
CA ASP A 185 17.78 0.94 21.80
C ASP A 185 16.47 0.63 22.52
N ILE A 186 15.33 1.02 21.91
CA ILE A 186 14.00 0.72 22.48
C ILE A 186 13.79 -0.79 22.61
N VAL A 187 14.15 -1.56 21.58
CA VAL A 187 14.01 -3.02 21.57
C VAL A 187 14.91 -3.66 22.65
N ALA A 188 16.14 -3.16 22.83
CA ALA A 188 17.06 -3.63 23.86
C ALA A 188 16.53 -3.36 25.27
N ALA A 189 16.03 -2.14 25.53
CA ALA A 189 15.42 -1.80 26.82
C ALA A 189 14.17 -2.65 27.12
N LEU A 190 13.32 -2.89 26.12
CA LEU A 190 12.16 -3.78 26.26
C LEU A 190 12.57 -5.24 26.55
N TRP A 191 13.68 -5.69 25.95
CA TRP A 191 14.23 -7.03 26.17
C TRP A 191 14.78 -7.21 27.59
N ASP A 192 15.51 -6.23 28.11
CA ASP A 192 16.00 -6.26 29.49
C ASP A 192 14.82 -6.27 30.48
N ASN A 193 13.80 -5.45 30.24
CA ASN A 193 12.57 -5.46 31.05
C ASN A 193 11.81 -6.79 30.99
N TYR A 194 11.85 -7.47 29.85
CA TYR A 194 11.25 -8.81 29.70
C TYR A 194 12.02 -9.86 30.50
N LYS A 195 13.36 -9.80 30.50
CA LYS A 195 14.22 -10.70 31.29
C LYS A 195 14.11 -10.44 32.80
N ASN A 196 13.90 -9.19 33.21
CA ASN A 196 13.87 -8.78 34.62
C ASN A 196 12.49 -8.91 35.30
N LYS A 197 11.41 -9.23 34.56
CA LYS A 197 10.09 -9.41 35.18
C LYS A 197 10.06 -10.70 36.02
N PRO A 198 9.74 -10.64 37.33
CA PRO A 198 9.50 -11.85 38.11
C PRO A 198 8.25 -12.55 37.56
N ILE A 199 8.35 -13.86 37.37
CA ILE A 199 7.25 -14.71 36.91
C ILE A 199 6.20 -14.76 38.02
N HIS A 200 5.32 -13.77 38.11
CA HIS A 200 4.13 -13.87 38.96
C HIS A 200 3.05 -14.69 38.24
N GLY A 201 2.92 -15.95 38.67
CA GLY A 201 1.67 -16.70 38.55
C GLY A 201 1.55 -17.68 37.39
N GLY A 202 2.64 -18.33 36.94
CA GLY A 202 2.55 -19.46 36.02
C GLY A 202 3.90 -20.12 35.83
N ARG A 203 3.96 -21.44 36.01
CA ARG A 203 5.15 -22.32 36.07
C ARG A 203 6.35 -21.87 35.22
N PRO A 204 7.59 -22.07 35.71
CA PRO A 204 8.79 -21.81 34.93
C PRO A 204 8.75 -22.54 33.59
N ALA A 205 9.27 -21.90 32.54
CA ALA A 205 9.37 -22.46 31.19
C ALA A 205 10.30 -23.69 31.09
N ASP A 206 10.86 -24.13 32.22
CA ASP A 206 11.80 -25.23 32.35
C ASP A 206 11.10 -26.55 32.76
N GLU A 207 9.76 -26.62 32.86
CA GLU A 207 9.04 -27.81 33.38
C GLU A 207 8.08 -28.48 32.37
N TYR A 208 8.30 -28.32 31.06
CA TYR A 208 7.54 -29.07 30.03
C TYR A 208 8.39 -30.02 29.19
N ASP A 209 9.72 -30.06 29.39
CA ASP A 209 10.62 -30.91 28.57
C ASP A 209 11.03 -32.22 29.27
N ASP A 210 10.78 -32.39 30.58
CA ASP A 210 11.15 -33.62 31.32
C ASP A 210 10.04 -34.67 31.40
N SER A 211 8.80 -34.37 31.00
CA SER A 211 7.68 -35.33 31.08
C SER A 211 7.49 -36.18 29.81
N ALA A 212 8.33 -36.01 28.78
CA ALA A 212 8.26 -36.80 27.54
C ALA A 212 9.31 -37.92 27.46
N SER A 213 10.06 -38.18 28.53
CA SER A 213 11.22 -39.10 28.52
C SER A 213 11.11 -40.31 29.43
N ILE A 214 10.04 -40.46 30.22
CA ILE A 214 9.84 -41.62 31.10
C ILE A 214 8.35 -41.94 31.21
N THR A 215 7.76 -42.54 30.18
CA THR A 215 6.88 -43.72 30.23
C THR A 215 6.40 -44.08 28.83
#